data_AF-A0A258FWB2-F1
#
_entry.id   AF-A0A258FWB2-F1
#
_cell.length_a   1.000
_cell.length_b   1.000
_cell.length_c   1.000
_cell.angle_alpha   90.00
_cell.angle_beta   90.00
_cell.angle_gamma   90.00
#
_symmetry.space_group_name_H-M   'P 1'
#
loop_
_entity.id
_entity.type
_entity.pdbx_description
1 polymer ?
#
loop_
_entity_poly.entity_id
_entity_poly.type
_entity_poly.pdbx_seq_one_letter_code
_entity_poly.pdbx_strand_id
1 'polypeptide(L)'
;MAAVHLHPADDAECDAGRAIAADLISPHVATAATFRRVQAYTRCAVSVFVRDGEVAGVLGMVPITPAGLDAIQRHVFTQKDPPPEHLCAPGDPLACIYGWGFAARTRRASAQVVLGAMSIRDAFPGIAVFTRAATPAGQRIICGKMGYMPYPDAPDDLLWNPVRSPKERAA
;
A
#
# COMPACT_ATOMS: atom_id res chain seq x y z
N MET A 1 -17.93 -0.64 14.06
CA MET A 1 -16.73 -0.26 13.27
C MET A 1 -17.11 0.90 12.36
N ALA A 2 -16.22 1.87 12.14
CA ALA A 2 -16.46 2.88 11.10
C ALA A 2 -16.41 2.21 9.72
N ALA A 3 -17.30 2.61 8.81
CA ALA A 3 -17.30 2.08 7.45
C ALA A 3 -16.09 2.62 6.66
N VAL A 4 -15.47 1.72 5.88
CA VAL A 4 -14.46 2.06 4.87
C VAL A 4 -15.18 2.32 3.56
N HIS A 5 -14.93 3.48 2.95
CA HIS A 5 -15.53 3.92 1.71
C HIS A 5 -14.48 4.02 0.60
N LEU A 6 -13.71 2.96 0.41
CA LEU A 6 -12.76 2.85 -0.69
C LEU A 6 -13.30 1.93 -1.77
N HIS A 7 -13.02 2.24 -3.03
CA HIS A 7 -13.27 1.35 -4.15
C HIS A 7 -12.01 1.21 -5.03
N PRO A 8 -11.87 0.09 -5.76
CA PRO A 8 -10.78 -0.08 -6.72
C PRO A 8 -10.82 1.03 -7.77
N ALA A 9 -9.68 1.66 -8.01
CA ALA A 9 -9.59 2.78 -8.94
C ALA A 9 -9.75 2.32 -10.40
N ASP A 10 -10.42 3.15 -11.21
CA ASP A 10 -10.30 3.11 -12.66
C ASP A 10 -9.05 3.86 -13.17
N ASP A 11 -8.89 3.99 -14.48
CA ASP A 11 -7.74 4.67 -15.10
C ASP A 11 -7.67 6.17 -14.77
N ALA A 12 -8.80 6.87 -14.77
CA ALA A 12 -8.85 8.30 -14.47
C ALA A 12 -8.58 8.55 -12.98
N GLU A 13 -9.10 7.67 -12.12
CA GLU A 13 -8.88 7.70 -10.67
C GLU A 13 -7.44 7.32 -10.30
N CYS A 14 -6.79 6.43 -11.06
CA CYS A 14 -5.35 6.17 -10.94
C CYS A 14 -4.54 7.44 -11.19
N ASP A 15 -4.90 8.20 -12.23
CA ASP A 15 -4.21 9.43 -12.60
C ASP A 15 -4.40 10.53 -11.55
N ALA A 16 -5.64 10.72 -11.08
CA ALA A 16 -5.97 11.66 -10.02
C ALA A 16 -5.31 11.27 -8.68
N GLY A 17 -5.37 9.98 -8.31
CA GLY A 17 -4.71 9.46 -7.11
C GLY A 17 -3.19 9.64 -7.16
N ARG A 18 -2.56 9.36 -8.30
CA ARG A 18 -1.13 9.62 -8.51
C ARG A 18 -0.80 11.10 -8.39
N ALA A 19 -1.65 12.00 -8.89
CA ALA A 19 -1.43 13.44 -8.75
C ALA A 19 -1.42 13.88 -7.26
N ILE A 20 -2.32 13.34 -6.43
CA ILE A 20 -2.33 13.58 -4.98
C ILE A 20 -1.06 13.02 -4.33
N ALA A 21 -0.65 11.81 -4.68
CA ALA A 21 0.57 11.22 -4.16
C ALA A 21 1.82 12.02 -4.55
N ALA A 22 1.89 12.51 -5.79
CA ALA A 22 3.00 13.32 -6.27
C ALA A 22 3.13 14.65 -5.52
N ASP A 23 2.00 15.29 -5.23
CA ASP A 23 1.91 16.57 -4.51
C ASP A 23 2.27 16.43 -3.01
N LEU A 24 1.76 15.37 -2.35
CA LEU A 24 1.88 15.22 -0.90
C LEU A 24 3.07 14.36 -0.43
N ILE A 25 3.62 13.52 -1.31
CA ILE A 25 4.72 12.60 -0.98
C ILE A 25 6.00 13.03 -1.71
N SER A 26 6.00 12.97 -3.03
CA SER A 26 7.15 13.32 -3.87
C SER A 26 6.77 13.29 -5.36
N PRO A 27 7.26 14.21 -6.21
CA PRO A 27 7.08 14.11 -7.65
C PRO A 27 7.70 12.83 -8.26
N HIS A 28 8.59 12.15 -7.53
CA HIS A 28 9.28 10.93 -7.94
C HIS A 28 8.58 9.63 -7.51
N VAL A 29 7.29 9.67 -7.15
CA VAL A 29 6.44 8.47 -7.06
C VAL A 29 6.33 7.77 -8.42
N ALA A 30 5.80 6.53 -8.45
CA ALA A 30 5.58 5.81 -9.69
C ALA A 30 4.73 6.62 -10.68
N THR A 31 4.94 6.36 -11.97
CA THR A 31 4.26 7.12 -13.04
C THR A 31 2.77 6.76 -13.10
N ALA A 32 1.96 7.63 -13.72
CA ALA A 32 0.56 7.35 -14.02
C ALA A 32 0.39 6.04 -14.83
N ALA A 33 1.25 5.82 -15.82
CA ALA A 33 1.28 4.58 -16.60
C ALA A 33 1.56 3.36 -15.70
N THR A 34 2.47 3.48 -14.72
CA THR A 34 2.74 2.41 -13.77
C THR A 34 1.53 2.14 -12.87
N PHE A 35 0.86 3.17 -12.35
CA PHE A 35 -0.37 3.01 -11.56
C PHE A 35 -1.43 2.22 -12.33
N ARG A 36 -1.75 2.65 -13.56
CA ARG A 36 -2.73 1.98 -14.42
C ARG A 36 -2.31 0.56 -14.77
N ARG A 37 -1.04 0.33 -15.13
CA ARG A 37 -0.52 -1.00 -15.45
C ARG A 37 -0.65 -1.96 -14.26
N VAL A 38 -0.20 -1.54 -13.07
CA VAL A 38 -0.26 -2.37 -11.86
C VAL A 38 -1.71 -2.60 -11.43
N GLN A 39 -2.57 -1.59 -11.54
CA GLN A 39 -4.00 -1.72 -11.25
C GLN A 39 -4.70 -2.67 -12.23
N ALA A 40 -4.47 -2.54 -13.53
CA ALA A 40 -5.05 -3.43 -14.54
C ALA A 40 -4.59 -4.88 -14.37
N TYR A 41 -3.31 -5.09 -14.00
CA TYR A 41 -2.73 -6.40 -13.82
C TYR A 41 -3.26 -7.11 -12.55
N THR A 42 -3.24 -6.41 -11.42
CA THR A 42 -3.61 -6.97 -10.10
C THR A 42 -5.12 -6.91 -9.82
N ARG A 43 -5.83 -5.97 -10.46
CA ARG A 43 -7.24 -5.58 -10.24
C ARG A 43 -7.57 -5.00 -8.86
N CYS A 44 -6.60 -4.84 -7.97
CA CYS A 44 -6.84 -4.40 -6.60
C CYS A 44 -5.73 -3.54 -5.98
N ALA A 45 -4.66 -3.24 -6.72
CA ALA A 45 -3.51 -2.53 -6.18
C ALA A 45 -3.82 -1.09 -5.74
N VAL A 46 -4.72 -0.39 -6.43
CA VAL A 46 -5.03 1.02 -6.17
C VAL A 46 -6.51 1.13 -5.82
N SER A 47 -6.79 1.77 -4.69
CA SER A 47 -8.13 2.13 -4.26
C SER A 47 -8.19 3.62 -3.94
N VAL A 48 -9.35 4.24 -4.18
CA VAL A 48 -9.55 5.66 -3.94
C VAL A 48 -10.72 5.91 -3.00
N PHE A 49 -10.64 7.04 -2.30
CA PHE A 49 -11.77 7.64 -1.60
C PHE A 49 -12.24 8.85 -2.41
N VAL A 50 -13.46 8.78 -2.94
CA VAL A 50 -14.07 9.88 -3.69
C VAL A 50 -14.99 10.68 -2.78
N ARG A 51 -14.94 12.00 -2.92
CA ARG A 51 -15.81 12.94 -2.22
C ARG A 51 -16.21 14.05 -3.18
N ASP A 52 -17.51 14.35 -3.23
CA ASP A 52 -18.06 15.43 -4.05
C ASP A 52 -17.66 15.31 -5.54
N GLY A 53 -17.56 14.06 -6.03
CA GLY A 53 -17.18 13.74 -7.41
C GLY A 53 -15.67 13.73 -7.70
N GLU A 54 -14.83 14.05 -6.71
CA GLU A 54 -13.38 14.11 -6.88
C GLU A 54 -12.64 13.10 -6.01
N VAL A 55 -11.51 12.58 -6.51
CA VAL A 55 -10.60 11.77 -5.70
C VAL A 55 -10.03 12.64 -4.57
N ALA A 56 -10.34 12.28 -3.33
CA ALA A 56 -9.88 12.99 -2.14
C ALA A 56 -8.77 12.25 -1.38
N GLY A 57 -8.59 10.95 -1.67
CA GLY A 57 -7.49 10.15 -1.16
C GLY A 57 -7.25 8.90 -2.00
N VAL A 58 -6.02 8.40 -1.94
CA VAL A 58 -5.55 7.20 -2.64
C VAL A 58 -4.85 6.27 -1.65
N LEU A 59 -5.06 4.97 -1.85
CA LEU A 59 -4.42 3.88 -1.13
C LEU A 59 -3.86 2.87 -2.14
N GLY A 60 -2.56 2.61 -2.06
CA GLY A 60 -1.87 1.58 -2.82
C GLY A 60 -1.52 0.39 -1.92
N MET A 61 -2.10 -0.77 -2.21
CA MET A 61 -1.86 -2.05 -1.53
C MET A 61 -1.65 -3.14 -2.59
N VAL A 62 -0.40 -3.44 -2.90
CA VAL A 62 -0.04 -4.31 -4.03
C VAL A 62 0.12 -5.75 -3.55
N PRO A 63 -0.59 -6.74 -4.12
CA PRO A 63 -0.36 -8.15 -3.82
C PRO A 63 0.92 -8.64 -4.50
N ILE A 64 1.77 -9.35 -3.76
CA ILE A 64 3.13 -9.72 -4.16
C ILE A 64 3.30 -11.24 -4.20
N THR A 65 3.94 -11.72 -5.27
CA THR A 65 4.29 -13.14 -5.48
C THR A 65 5.45 -13.57 -4.57
N PRO A 66 5.74 -14.88 -4.44
CA PRO A 66 6.96 -15.34 -3.75
C PRO A 66 8.25 -14.73 -4.31
N ALA A 67 8.35 -14.57 -5.64
CA ALA A 67 9.51 -13.94 -6.27
C ALA A 67 9.63 -12.46 -5.89
N GLY A 68 8.52 -11.73 -5.82
CA GLY A 68 8.53 -10.34 -5.36
C GLY A 68 8.86 -10.20 -3.87
N LEU A 69 8.44 -11.15 -3.03
CA LEU A 69 8.83 -11.18 -1.62
C LEU A 69 10.34 -11.38 -1.46
N ASP A 70 10.94 -12.33 -2.19
CA ASP A 70 12.41 -12.52 -2.21
C ASP A 70 13.11 -11.21 -2.63
N ALA A 71 12.61 -10.55 -3.67
CA ALA A 71 13.15 -9.27 -4.13
C ALA A 71 13.06 -8.15 -3.07
N ILE A 72 11.95 -8.10 -2.30
CA ILE A 72 11.79 -7.13 -1.20
C ILE A 72 12.81 -7.40 -0.09
N GLN A 73 12.93 -8.65 0.34
CA GLN A 73 13.82 -9.07 1.43
C GLN A 73 15.30 -8.89 1.06
N ARG A 74 15.63 -9.01 -0.22
CA ARG A 74 16.98 -8.78 -0.76
C ARG A 74 17.24 -7.33 -1.18
N HIS A 75 16.28 -6.43 -0.95
CA HIS A 75 16.37 -5.00 -1.26
C HIS A 75 16.57 -4.67 -2.75
N VAL A 76 16.14 -5.56 -3.65
CA VAL A 76 16.19 -5.35 -5.12
C VAL A 76 14.82 -5.09 -5.74
N PHE A 77 13.76 -5.08 -4.94
CA PHE A 77 12.42 -4.74 -5.41
C PHE A 77 12.32 -3.27 -5.83
N THR A 78 11.93 -3.04 -7.08
CA THR A 78 11.79 -1.70 -7.65
C THR A 78 10.34 -1.23 -7.56
N GLN A 79 9.99 -0.54 -6.47
CA GLN A 79 8.61 -0.11 -6.22
C GLN A 79 8.09 0.93 -7.22
N LYS A 80 8.96 1.71 -7.87
CA LYS A 80 8.52 2.74 -8.83
C LYS A 80 8.09 2.18 -10.18
N ASP A 81 8.54 0.98 -10.51
CA ASP A 81 8.17 0.25 -11.71
C ASP A 81 8.32 -1.26 -11.46
N PRO A 82 7.38 -1.87 -10.69
CA PRO A 82 7.53 -3.25 -10.27
C PRO A 82 7.40 -4.20 -11.48
N PRO A 83 8.33 -5.15 -11.64
CA PRO A 83 8.25 -6.19 -12.67
C PRO A 83 6.98 -7.03 -12.52
N PRO A 84 6.30 -7.42 -13.61
CA PRO A 84 5.08 -8.24 -13.54
C PRO A 84 5.23 -9.53 -12.74
N GLU A 85 6.39 -10.19 -12.81
CA GLU A 85 6.70 -11.42 -12.08
C GLU A 85 6.74 -11.25 -10.55
N HIS A 86 6.85 -10.01 -10.06
CA HIS A 86 6.79 -9.70 -8.63
C HIS A 86 5.36 -9.39 -8.17
N LEU A 87 4.40 -9.26 -9.08
CA LEU A 87 3.02 -8.86 -8.81
C LEU A 87 2.09 -10.07 -8.94
N CYS A 88 1.10 -10.20 -8.07
CA CYS A 88 0.06 -11.21 -8.24
C CYS A 88 -0.97 -10.73 -9.27
N ALA A 89 -1.23 -11.53 -10.29
CA ALA A 89 -2.49 -11.51 -11.03
C ALA A 89 -3.59 -12.25 -10.25
N PRO A 90 -4.88 -12.09 -10.60
CA PRO A 90 -5.95 -12.88 -10.01
C PRO A 90 -5.69 -14.39 -10.16
N GLY A 91 -5.64 -15.11 -9.02
CA GLY A 91 -5.38 -16.55 -8.98
C GLY A 91 -3.94 -16.93 -8.60
N ASP A 92 -3.01 -15.98 -8.65
CA ASP A 92 -1.62 -16.25 -8.24
C ASP A 92 -1.50 -16.49 -6.73
N PRO A 93 -0.48 -17.25 -6.30
CA PRO A 93 -0.18 -17.41 -4.88
C PRO A 93 0.31 -16.09 -4.27
N LEU A 94 -0.44 -15.59 -3.28
CA LEU A 94 -0.10 -14.40 -2.51
C LEU A 94 0.95 -14.73 -1.43
N ALA A 95 2.12 -14.09 -1.48
CA ALA A 95 3.18 -14.25 -0.48
C ALA A 95 3.18 -13.13 0.56
N CYS A 96 3.00 -11.88 0.12
CA CYS A 96 2.88 -10.72 1.01
C CYS A 96 2.05 -9.61 0.35
N ILE A 97 1.75 -8.55 1.10
CA ILE A 97 1.23 -7.30 0.55
C ILE A 97 2.31 -6.23 0.67
N TYR A 98 2.51 -5.44 -0.38
CA TYR A 98 3.34 -4.24 -0.33
C TYR A 98 2.46 -3.00 -0.25
N GLY A 99 2.49 -2.31 0.90
CA GLY A 99 1.91 -0.98 1.07
C GLY A 99 2.66 0.01 0.20
N TRP A 100 2.12 0.27 -0.98
CA TRP A 100 2.77 1.02 -2.06
C TRP A 100 2.69 2.54 -1.83
N GLY A 101 1.71 2.98 -1.06
CA GLY A 101 1.61 4.35 -0.57
C GLY A 101 0.19 4.71 -0.17
N PHE A 102 0.02 5.80 0.57
CA PHE A 102 -1.29 6.41 0.76
C PHE A 102 -1.11 7.93 0.85
N ALA A 103 -2.06 8.67 0.28
CA ALA A 103 -2.05 10.13 0.30
C ALA A 103 -3.48 10.65 0.29
N ALA A 104 -3.73 11.77 0.97
CA ALA A 104 -5.07 12.33 1.07
C ALA A 104 -5.01 13.81 1.45
N ARG A 105 -5.89 14.62 0.87
CA ARG A 105 -5.89 16.09 1.04
C ARG A 105 -6.64 16.58 2.29
N THR A 106 -7.47 15.74 2.90
CA THR A 106 -8.30 16.12 4.05
C THR A 106 -8.18 15.11 5.18
N ARG A 107 -8.37 15.54 6.42
CA ARG A 107 -8.37 14.65 7.60
C ARG A 107 -9.35 13.48 7.45
N ARG A 108 -10.52 13.72 6.85
CA ARG A 108 -11.51 12.66 6.58
C ARG A 108 -10.98 11.63 5.58
N ALA A 109 -10.41 12.09 4.47
CA ALA A 109 -9.83 11.20 3.47
C ALA A 109 -8.61 10.45 4.03
N SER A 110 -7.75 11.11 4.80
CA SER A 110 -6.64 10.46 5.51
C SER A 110 -7.12 9.36 6.45
N ALA A 111 -8.21 9.59 7.18
CA ALA A 111 -8.81 8.57 8.04
C ALA A 111 -9.33 7.38 7.23
N GLN A 112 -9.92 7.60 6.06
CA GLN A 112 -10.43 6.54 5.18
C GLN A 112 -9.31 5.69 4.57
N VAL A 113 -8.25 6.30 4.03
CA VAL A 113 -7.13 5.53 3.45
C VAL A 113 -6.36 4.75 4.52
N VAL A 114 -6.17 5.31 5.72
CA VAL A 114 -5.52 4.61 6.84
C VAL A 114 -6.41 3.47 7.36
N LEU A 115 -7.71 3.71 7.52
CA LEU A 115 -8.65 2.66 7.95
C LEU A 115 -8.70 1.54 6.92
N GLY A 116 -8.76 1.86 5.62
CA GLY A 116 -8.72 0.89 4.55
C GLY A 116 -7.46 0.04 4.54
N ALA A 117 -6.29 0.64 4.72
CA ALA A 117 -5.03 -0.09 4.82
C ALA A 117 -5.03 -1.09 6.00
N MET A 118 -5.55 -0.66 7.16
CA MET A 118 -5.70 -1.53 8.34
C MET A 118 -6.72 -2.64 8.09
N SER A 119 -7.86 -2.33 7.47
CA SER A 119 -8.90 -3.32 7.15
C SER A 119 -8.42 -4.38 6.17
N ILE A 120 -7.64 -4.01 5.15
CA ILE A 120 -7.02 -4.99 4.23
C ILE A 120 -6.11 -5.92 5.02
N ARG A 121 -5.19 -5.38 5.83
CA ARG A 121 -4.32 -6.20 6.68
C ARG A 121 -5.12 -7.14 7.58
N ASP A 122 -6.15 -6.64 8.25
CA ASP A 122 -6.93 -7.41 9.22
C ASP A 122 -7.77 -8.51 8.52
N ALA A 123 -8.12 -8.33 7.24
CA ALA A 123 -8.75 -9.36 6.41
C ALA A 123 -7.77 -10.49 6.00
N PHE A 124 -6.46 -10.24 6.04
CA PHE A 124 -5.41 -11.21 5.71
C PHE A 124 -4.44 -11.43 6.88
N PRO A 125 -4.91 -11.93 8.04
CA PRO A 125 -4.10 -12.01 9.27
C PRO A 125 -2.90 -12.96 9.18
N GLY A 126 -2.84 -13.81 8.15
CA GLY A 126 -1.73 -14.72 7.86
C GLY A 126 -0.72 -14.17 6.87
N ILE A 127 -0.87 -12.91 6.41
CA ILE A 127 -0.04 -12.31 5.37
C ILE A 127 0.72 -11.12 5.96
N ALA A 128 2.05 -11.12 5.80
CA ALA A 128 2.89 -9.99 6.20
C ALA A 128 2.68 -8.80 5.25
N VAL A 129 2.81 -7.59 5.77
CA VAL A 129 2.74 -6.37 4.96
C VAL A 129 4.05 -5.61 5.04
N PHE A 130 4.63 -5.28 3.90
CA PHE A 130 5.88 -4.51 3.77
C PHE A 130 5.59 -3.11 3.23
N THR A 131 6.38 -2.12 3.59
CA THR A 131 6.27 -0.77 3.02
C THR A 131 7.58 0.00 3.21
N ARG A 132 7.72 1.14 2.53
CA ARG A 132 8.77 2.13 2.79
C ARG A 132 8.13 3.46 3.14
N ALA A 133 8.63 4.10 4.19
CA ALA A 133 8.09 5.38 4.61
C ALA A 133 8.74 6.53 3.84
N ALA A 134 8.04 7.04 2.82
CA ALA A 134 8.55 8.12 1.99
C ALA A 134 8.61 9.50 2.66
N THR A 135 7.90 9.71 3.78
CA THR A 135 7.90 10.99 4.53
C THR A 135 7.92 10.77 6.04
N PRO A 136 8.47 11.70 6.84
CA PRO A 136 8.46 11.59 8.31
C PRO A 136 7.04 11.52 8.89
N ALA A 137 6.08 12.22 8.28
CA ALA A 137 4.68 12.16 8.70
C ALA A 137 4.07 10.77 8.42
N GLY A 138 4.34 10.21 7.25
CA GLY A 138 3.96 8.84 6.91
C GLY A 138 4.56 7.83 7.87
N GLN A 139 5.87 7.95 8.17
CA GLN A 139 6.57 7.07 9.10
C GLN A 139 5.93 7.07 10.49
N ARG A 140 5.56 8.24 11.04
CA ARG A 140 4.88 8.32 12.34
C ARG A 140 3.54 7.58 12.35
N ILE A 141 2.78 7.67 11.26
CA ILE A 141 1.49 6.95 11.14
C ILE A 141 1.73 5.44 11.01
N ILE A 142 2.64 5.04 10.11
CA ILE A 142 2.94 3.64 9.80
C ILE A 142 3.47 2.92 11.04
N CYS A 143 4.43 3.50 11.76
CA CYS A 143 4.98 2.89 12.96
C CYS A 143 4.05 3.02 14.17
N GLY A 144 3.52 4.23 14.44
CA GLY A 144 2.77 4.50 15.66
C GLY A 144 1.34 3.96 15.63
N LYS A 145 0.58 4.28 14.58
CA LYS A 145 -0.85 3.91 14.49
C LYS A 145 -1.07 2.56 13.84
N MET A 146 -0.30 2.24 12.80
CA MET A 146 -0.47 1.01 12.04
C MET A 146 0.38 -0.15 12.59
N GLY A 147 1.28 0.13 13.54
CA GLY A 147 2.05 -0.90 14.26
C GLY A 147 3.09 -1.63 13.42
N TYR A 148 3.60 -0.98 12.37
CA TYR A 148 4.74 -1.48 11.60
C TYR A 148 6.03 -1.25 12.38
N MET A 149 7.02 -2.08 12.10
CA MET A 149 8.34 -2.03 12.72
C MET A 149 9.42 -2.01 11.63
N PRO A 150 10.65 -1.58 11.92
CA PRO A 150 11.78 -1.80 11.02
C PRO A 150 11.92 -3.28 10.64
N TYR A 151 12.23 -3.56 9.37
CA TYR A 151 12.59 -4.90 8.93
C TYR A 151 14.03 -5.22 9.41
N PRO A 152 14.28 -6.39 10.02
CA PRO A 152 15.61 -6.75 10.52
C PRO A 152 16.69 -6.68 9.43
N ASP A 153 17.86 -6.19 9.81
CA ASP A 153 19.08 -6.18 8.98
C ASP A 153 18.93 -5.48 7.61
N ALA A 154 17.89 -4.65 7.44
CA ALA A 154 17.68 -3.85 6.23
C ALA A 154 18.52 -2.56 6.25
N PRO A 155 19.29 -2.26 5.19
CA PRO A 155 20.09 -1.03 5.11
C PRO A 155 19.30 0.28 5.01
N ASP A 156 17.97 0.26 4.91
CA ASP A 156 17.14 1.44 4.66
C ASP A 156 15.74 1.29 5.30
N ASP A 157 14.93 2.35 5.22
CA ASP A 157 13.54 2.58 5.68
C ASP A 157 12.45 1.53 5.38
N LEU A 158 12.83 0.27 5.11
CA LEU A 158 11.92 -0.86 4.96
C LEU A 158 11.26 -1.18 6.30
N LEU A 159 9.94 -1.09 6.31
CA LEU A 159 9.09 -1.38 7.44
C LEU A 159 8.23 -2.59 7.12
N TRP A 160 7.89 -3.36 8.13
CA TRP A 160 6.96 -4.48 8.00
C TRP A 160 6.01 -4.59 9.18
N ASN A 161 4.84 -5.16 8.89
CA ASN A 161 3.92 -5.68 9.87
C ASN A 161 3.98 -7.22 9.75
N PRO A 162 4.67 -7.91 10.69
CA PRO A 162 4.83 -9.35 10.61
C PRO A 162 3.52 -10.07 10.88
N VAL A 163 3.42 -11.31 10.39
CA VAL A 163 2.33 -12.22 10.78
C VAL A 163 2.46 -12.50 12.27
N ARG A 164 1.54 -11.94 13.07
CA ARG A 164 1.47 -12.20 14.50
C ARG A 164 0.78 -13.54 14.73
N SER A 165 1.27 -14.34 15.66
CA SER A 165 0.58 -15.53 16.13
C SER A 165 -0.78 -15.16 16.75
N PRO A 166 -1.75 -16.10 16.84
CA PRO A 166 -3.02 -15.85 17.52
C PRO A 166 -2.86 -15.31 18.95
N LYS A 167 -1.81 -15.76 19.66
CA LYS A 167 -1.50 -15.34 21.03
C LYS A 167 -1.01 -13.89 21.10
N GLU A 168 -0.25 -13.44 20.12
CA GLU A 168 0.24 -12.05 20.01
C GLU A 168 -0.82 -11.06 19.51
N ARG A 169 -1.97 -11.55 19.01
CA ARG A 169 -3.12 -10.72 18.61
C ARG A 169 -4.12 -10.48 19.75
N ALA A 170 -4.11 -11.32 20.78
CA ALA A 170 -5.04 -11.28 21.91
C ALA A 170 -4.49 -10.54 23.15
N ALA A 171 -3.22 -10.13 23.11
CA ALA A 171 -2.52 -9.36 24.14
C ALA A 171 -2.50 -7.87 23.77
#